data_AF-A0A4R5XNI0-F1
#
_entry.id   AF-A0A4R5XNI0-F1
#
_cell.length_a   1.000
_cell.length_b   1.000
_cell.length_c   1.000
_cell.angle_alpha   90.00
_cell.angle_beta   90.00
_cell.angle_gamma   90.00
#
_symmetry.space_group_name_H-M   'P 1'
#
loop_
_entity.id
_entity.type
_entity.pdbx_description
1 polymer ?
#
loop_
_entity_poly.entity_id
_entity_poly.type
_entity_poly.pdbx_seq_one_letter_code
_entity_poly.pdbx_strand_id
1 'polypeptide(L)'
;MNHLTTITLMEKGNRKTLLTPIRMAVHSPCSILEATSSTGDLYHAYFYRQQFLAAKKITRSKRSSYLEQALTKGIVFLCPHPVVDKLVSQNETFKNRSLTDLLSFTKRRYTPIEVSQIFRCMDSLIQGDKLFKVMRDVYYDYRRDGKWGKAYSVLLTLEEAFPENQWIASTKHDASFSSYHEKYELNDESLLQHDRSTLEWKLWKNREHPVHRSVWMSSFGNDPSYSIASFSLLYEEQYLNTTEDSFSLFLDTARHHFTQHELKDILIRMADSEHSVIHQAAFRQCIRISAWEEAMTTLIHHPFDLSAQDSRNIKEAIPKVNWDNQLPIEQLSMALIPILKENKHELDSILTACIPILSKTHNLAYLVDWLKPLEKVQCNLPIYQRVQKLLKYAEDPNQQALAGELYYQLGLNREAIDSFSYEMELNPEDPSPVKWLSTLYRETGQADEAAAYQQLLQSMR
;
A
#
# COMPACT_ATOMS: atom_id res chain seq x y z
N MET A 1 -14.28 -6.99 0.47
CA MET A 1 -14.50 -6.63 -0.95
C MET A 1 -14.07 -5.19 -1.12
N ASN A 2 -12.95 -4.94 -1.80
CA ASN A 2 -12.53 -3.58 -2.13
C ASN A 2 -13.51 -3.05 -3.18
N HIS A 3 -14.42 -2.16 -2.77
CA HIS A 3 -15.22 -1.42 -3.72
C HIS A 3 -14.24 -0.63 -4.61
N LEU A 4 -14.19 -0.96 -5.91
CA LEU A 4 -13.53 -0.10 -6.88
C LEU A 4 -14.28 1.23 -6.86
N THR A 5 -13.67 2.25 -6.29
CA THR A 5 -14.28 3.57 -6.19
C THR A 5 -14.42 4.18 -7.57
N THR A 6 -15.60 4.07 -8.16
CA THR A 6 -15.90 4.71 -9.44
C THR A 6 -16.42 6.13 -9.20
N ILE A 7 -16.01 7.08 -10.04
CA ILE A 7 -16.51 8.45 -10.02
C ILE A 7 -17.30 8.75 -11.29
N THR A 8 -18.35 9.57 -11.18
CA THR A 8 -19.12 10.01 -12.35
C THR A 8 -18.67 11.40 -12.79
N LEU A 9 -18.09 11.51 -13.98
CA LEU A 9 -17.83 12.80 -14.61
C LEU A 9 -19.02 13.25 -15.45
N MET A 10 -19.64 14.36 -15.08
CA MET A 10 -20.72 14.99 -15.85
C MET A 10 -20.14 16.05 -16.79
N GLU A 11 -20.19 15.78 -18.08
CA GLU A 11 -19.71 16.67 -19.13
C GLU A 11 -20.82 17.60 -19.66
N LYS A 12 -20.45 18.49 -20.57
CA LYS A 12 -21.39 19.41 -21.21
C LYS A 12 -22.48 18.62 -21.94
N GLY A 13 -23.74 19.03 -21.75
CA GLY A 13 -24.90 18.30 -22.29
C GLY A 13 -25.40 17.15 -21.42
N ASN A 14 -25.03 17.11 -20.13
CA ASN A 14 -25.41 16.07 -19.16
C ASN A 14 -24.95 14.66 -19.51
N ARG A 15 -23.95 14.52 -20.40
CA ARG A 15 -23.30 13.23 -20.67
C ARG A 15 -22.56 12.80 -19.40
N LYS A 16 -22.87 11.60 -18.91
CA LYS A 16 -22.21 11.00 -17.76
C LYS A 16 -21.17 10.00 -18.24
N THR A 17 -19.93 10.14 -17.77
CA THR A 17 -18.85 9.21 -18.02
C THR A 17 -18.42 8.62 -16.68
N LEU A 18 -18.54 7.30 -16.53
CA LEU A 18 -18.02 6.60 -15.36
C LEU A 18 -16.51 6.46 -15.51
N LEU A 19 -15.76 6.83 -14.48
CA LEU A 19 -14.32 6.76 -14.46
C LEU A 19 -13.85 5.91 -13.28
N THR A 20 -12.86 5.06 -13.54
CA THR A 20 -12.16 4.26 -12.54
C THR A 20 -10.78 4.88 -12.29
N PRO A 21 -10.49 5.38 -11.08
CA PRO A 21 -9.18 5.88 -10.68
C PRO A 21 -8.06 4.85 -10.91
N ILE A 22 -6.92 5.34 -11.40
CA ILE A 22 -5.70 4.56 -11.61
C ILE A 22 -4.63 4.98 -10.61
N ARG A 23 -4.43 6.29 -10.46
CA ARG A 23 -3.48 6.86 -9.50
C ARG A 23 -3.82 8.31 -9.22
N MET A 24 -3.34 8.81 -8.10
CA MET A 24 -3.40 10.21 -7.74
C MET A 24 -2.01 10.73 -7.41
N ALA A 25 -1.64 11.86 -8.01
CA ALA A 25 -0.48 12.64 -7.61
C ALA A 25 -0.93 13.80 -6.73
N VAL A 26 -0.39 13.88 -5.53
CA VAL A 26 -0.50 15.06 -4.66
C VAL A 26 0.70 15.95 -4.93
N HIS A 27 0.42 17.15 -5.44
CA HIS A 27 1.42 18.16 -5.77
C HIS A 27 0.86 19.56 -5.48
N SER A 28 1.72 20.56 -5.25
CA SER A 28 1.28 21.93 -5.01
C SER A 28 1.34 22.76 -6.30
N PRO A 29 0.33 23.58 -6.59
CA PRO A 29 -0.90 23.80 -5.80
C PRO A 29 -2.02 22.78 -6.07
N CYS A 30 -1.91 21.94 -7.11
CA CYS A 30 -2.99 21.05 -7.53
C CYS A 30 -2.63 19.57 -7.48
N SER A 31 -3.52 18.78 -6.87
CA SER A 31 -3.51 17.32 -7.01
C SER A 31 -4.15 16.92 -8.34
N ILE A 32 -3.65 15.83 -8.92
CA ILE A 32 -4.12 15.29 -10.19
C ILE A 32 -4.52 13.83 -9.98
N LEU A 33 -5.76 13.51 -10.35
CA LEU A 33 -6.28 12.16 -10.41
C LEU A 33 -6.29 11.68 -11.86
N GLU A 34 -5.59 10.59 -12.13
CA GLU A 34 -5.65 9.88 -13.41
C GLU A 34 -6.66 8.74 -13.31
N ALA A 35 -7.59 8.67 -14.27
CA ALA A 35 -8.67 7.70 -14.28
C ALA A 35 -9.00 7.23 -15.71
N THR A 36 -9.51 6.01 -15.86
CA THR A 36 -9.95 5.46 -17.16
C THR A 36 -11.46 5.33 -17.23
N SER A 37 -12.04 5.54 -18.41
CA SER A 37 -13.42 5.15 -18.70
C SER A 37 -13.53 3.64 -18.97
N SER A 38 -14.76 3.14 -19.07
CA SER A 38 -15.04 1.78 -19.55
C SER A 38 -14.61 1.52 -21.00
N THR A 39 -14.41 2.57 -21.80
CA THR A 39 -13.92 2.49 -23.18
C THR A 39 -12.39 2.52 -23.28
N GLY A 40 -11.69 2.57 -22.14
CA GLY A 40 -10.22 2.67 -22.09
C GLY A 40 -9.69 4.10 -22.32
N ASP A 41 -10.57 5.11 -22.32
CA ASP A 41 -10.15 6.49 -22.47
C ASP A 41 -9.59 7.03 -21.16
N LEU A 42 -8.40 7.62 -21.22
CA LEU A 42 -7.71 8.17 -20.05
C LEU A 42 -8.14 9.62 -19.81
N TYR A 43 -8.37 9.97 -18.55
CA TYR A 43 -8.78 11.29 -18.06
C TYR A 43 -7.85 11.78 -16.96
N HIS A 44 -7.56 13.08 -16.95
CA HIS A 44 -6.95 13.77 -15.81
C HIS A 44 -7.95 14.72 -15.19
N ALA A 45 -8.19 14.56 -13.89
CA ALA A 45 -9.02 15.44 -13.06
C ALA A 45 -8.14 16.25 -12.10
N TYR A 46 -8.36 17.55 -12.05
CA TYR A 46 -7.57 18.51 -11.29
C TYR A 46 -8.32 18.97 -10.05
N PHE A 47 -7.60 19.02 -8.92
CA PHE A 47 -8.14 19.44 -7.63
C PHE A 47 -7.24 20.50 -7.01
N TYR A 48 -7.83 21.58 -6.48
CA TYR A 48 -7.12 22.57 -5.69
C TYR A 48 -7.70 22.58 -4.28
N ARG A 49 -6.86 22.30 -3.28
CA ARG A 49 -7.28 22.13 -1.88
C ARG A 49 -8.51 21.21 -1.74
N GLN A 50 -8.42 20.03 -2.36
CA GLN A 50 -9.46 18.99 -2.42
C GLN A 50 -10.74 19.38 -3.19
N GLN A 51 -10.83 20.59 -3.74
CA GLN A 51 -11.97 21.00 -4.56
C GLN A 51 -11.75 20.66 -6.03
N PHE A 52 -12.68 19.90 -6.61
CA PHE A 52 -12.65 19.56 -8.03
C PHE A 52 -12.76 20.82 -8.89
N LEU A 53 -11.81 20.97 -9.83
CA LEU A 53 -11.73 22.11 -10.74
C LEU A 53 -12.28 21.76 -12.12
N ALA A 54 -11.62 20.84 -12.82
CA ALA A 54 -11.96 20.42 -14.16
C ALA A 54 -11.31 19.05 -14.45
N ALA A 55 -11.83 18.37 -15.46
CA ALA A 55 -11.22 17.17 -16.00
C ALA A 55 -11.13 17.22 -17.52
N LYS A 56 -10.19 16.48 -18.10
CA LYS A 56 -10.04 16.39 -19.55
C LYS A 56 -9.61 15.00 -19.97
N LYS A 57 -10.22 14.54 -21.07
CA LYS A 57 -9.79 13.36 -21.80
C LYS A 57 -8.43 13.61 -22.45
N ILE A 58 -7.50 12.71 -22.22
CA ILE A 58 -6.14 12.79 -22.75
C ILE A 58 -6.15 12.37 -24.20
N THR A 59 -5.48 13.17 -25.01
CA THR A 59 -5.29 12.88 -26.44
C THR A 59 -3.80 12.88 -26.80
N ARG A 60 -2.96 13.57 -26.03
CA ARG A 60 -1.50 13.65 -26.18
C ARG A 60 -0.85 13.99 -24.83
N SER A 61 0.35 13.49 -24.58
CA SER A 61 1.17 13.86 -23.43
C SER A 61 2.09 15.03 -23.79
N LYS A 62 2.18 16.03 -22.91
CA LYS A 62 3.04 17.21 -23.08
C LYS A 62 4.23 17.12 -22.12
N ARG A 63 5.44 17.16 -22.66
CA ARG A 63 6.68 17.21 -21.87
C ARG A 63 6.82 18.54 -21.13
N SER A 64 7.48 18.50 -19.98
CA SER A 64 7.71 19.61 -19.05
C SER A 64 6.42 20.24 -18.51
N SER A 65 5.28 19.55 -18.65
CA SER A 65 3.98 20.04 -18.17
C SER A 65 3.87 19.92 -16.64
N TYR A 66 2.96 20.68 -16.05
CA TYR A 66 2.65 20.53 -14.63
C TYR A 66 2.18 19.10 -14.30
N LEU A 67 1.45 18.50 -15.23
CA LEU A 67 1.01 17.11 -15.13
C LEU A 67 2.21 16.14 -14.99
N GLU A 68 3.22 16.27 -15.85
CA GLU A 68 4.41 15.42 -15.76
C GLU A 68 5.15 15.66 -14.44
N GLN A 69 5.30 16.92 -14.02
CA GLN A 69 5.93 17.26 -12.75
C GLN A 69 5.17 16.66 -11.56
N ALA A 70 3.84 16.74 -11.53
CA ALA A 70 3.03 16.16 -10.47
C ALA A 70 3.18 14.62 -10.43
N LEU A 71 3.17 13.96 -11.59
CA LEU A 71 3.28 12.50 -11.67
C LEU A 71 4.69 11.96 -11.40
N THR A 72 5.74 12.78 -11.58
CA THR A 72 7.15 12.35 -11.42
C THR A 72 7.80 12.86 -10.13
N LYS A 73 7.40 14.05 -9.66
CA LYS A 73 7.95 14.74 -8.49
C LYS A 73 6.90 14.98 -7.40
N GLY A 74 5.65 14.59 -7.61
CA GLY A 74 4.62 14.61 -6.58
C GLY A 74 4.60 13.31 -5.77
N ILE A 75 3.74 13.27 -4.76
CA ILE A 75 3.53 12.09 -3.92
C ILE A 75 2.42 11.28 -4.56
N VAL A 76 2.73 10.09 -5.06
CA VAL A 76 1.85 9.30 -5.92
C VAL A 76 1.25 8.11 -5.18
N PHE A 77 -0.08 8.01 -5.20
CA PHE A 77 -0.84 6.88 -4.66
C PHE A 77 -1.44 6.07 -5.82
N LEU A 78 -1.11 4.78 -5.90
CA LEU A 78 -1.68 3.85 -6.88
C LEU A 78 -3.03 3.32 -6.39
N CYS A 79 -4.04 3.32 -7.26
CA CYS A 79 -5.41 2.92 -6.90
C CYS A 79 -5.63 1.41 -6.94
N PRO A 80 -6.56 0.86 -6.13
CA PRO A 80 -7.39 1.57 -5.13
C PRO A 80 -6.51 2.12 -3.99
N HIS A 81 -6.87 3.21 -3.32
CA HIS A 81 -6.09 3.70 -2.17
C HIS A 81 -6.96 4.57 -1.26
N PRO A 82 -6.95 4.38 0.07
CA PRO A 82 -7.84 5.12 0.97
C PRO A 82 -7.73 6.65 0.88
N VAL A 83 -6.52 7.17 0.63
CA VAL A 83 -6.31 8.62 0.42
C VAL A 83 -7.05 9.12 -0.84
N VAL A 84 -7.09 8.30 -1.91
CA VAL A 84 -7.84 8.62 -3.13
C VAL A 84 -9.34 8.55 -2.86
N ASP A 85 -9.78 7.51 -2.16
CA ASP A 85 -11.18 7.34 -1.76
C ASP A 85 -11.67 8.51 -0.91
N LYS A 86 -10.82 9.04 -0.02
CA LYS A 86 -11.10 10.25 0.76
C LYS A 86 -11.30 11.50 -0.10
N LEU A 87 -10.51 11.66 -1.18
CA LEU A 87 -10.67 12.79 -2.10
C LEU A 87 -12.00 12.70 -2.85
N VAL A 88 -12.33 11.51 -3.36
CA VAL A 88 -13.46 11.34 -4.28
C VAL A 88 -14.80 11.08 -3.58
N SER A 89 -14.80 10.49 -2.38
CA SER A 89 -16.01 10.24 -1.58
C SER A 89 -16.74 11.53 -1.18
N GLN A 90 -16.09 12.69 -1.25
CA GLN A 90 -16.74 13.98 -1.06
C GLN A 90 -17.80 14.26 -2.13
N ASN A 91 -17.65 13.71 -3.34
CA ASN A 91 -18.58 13.90 -4.44
C ASN A 91 -18.57 12.68 -5.38
N GLU A 92 -19.66 11.90 -5.38
CA GLU A 92 -19.83 10.79 -6.32
C GLU A 92 -19.93 11.26 -7.78
N THR A 93 -20.37 12.51 -7.99
CA THR A 93 -20.51 13.13 -9.31
C THR A 93 -19.77 14.47 -9.40
N PHE A 94 -18.83 14.55 -10.33
CA PHE A 94 -18.08 15.76 -10.63
C PHE A 94 -18.63 16.46 -11.88
N LYS A 95 -19.11 17.70 -11.72
CA LYS A 95 -19.53 18.53 -12.85
C LYS A 95 -18.33 19.17 -13.52
N ASN A 96 -18.00 18.72 -14.74
CA ASN A 96 -16.89 19.27 -15.51
C ASN A 96 -17.16 20.73 -15.92
N ARG A 97 -16.09 21.54 -16.01
CA ARG A 97 -16.18 22.97 -16.31
C ARG A 97 -15.47 23.30 -17.62
N SER A 98 -16.07 24.14 -18.44
CA SER A 98 -15.36 24.76 -19.57
C SER A 98 -14.29 25.73 -19.07
N LEU A 99 -13.38 26.17 -19.94
CA LEU A 99 -12.37 27.18 -19.57
C LEU A 99 -13.01 28.47 -19.02
N THR A 100 -14.06 28.96 -19.68
CA THR A 100 -14.77 30.17 -19.26
C THR A 100 -15.45 29.96 -17.90
N ASP A 101 -16.09 28.80 -17.71
CA ASP A 101 -16.75 28.47 -16.45
C ASP A 101 -15.72 28.31 -15.32
N LEU A 102 -14.59 27.66 -15.59
CA LEU A 102 -13.50 27.48 -14.63
C LEU A 102 -12.94 28.84 -14.18
N LEU A 103 -12.65 29.75 -15.13
CA LEU A 103 -12.16 31.09 -14.79
C LEU A 103 -13.18 31.88 -13.95
N SER A 104 -14.47 31.79 -14.31
CA SER A 104 -15.52 32.44 -13.52
C SER A 104 -15.67 31.82 -12.12
N PHE A 105 -15.52 30.50 -12.03
CA PHE A 105 -15.63 29.74 -10.78
C PHE A 105 -14.49 30.09 -9.84
N THR A 106 -13.25 30.16 -10.33
CA THR A 106 -12.07 30.45 -9.52
C THR A 106 -12.03 31.91 -9.08
N LYS A 107 -12.32 32.88 -9.97
CA LYS A 107 -12.37 34.31 -9.62
C LYS A 107 -13.37 34.64 -8.52
N ARG A 108 -14.45 33.86 -8.39
CA ARG A 108 -15.47 34.04 -7.33
C ARG A 108 -15.05 33.48 -5.97
N ARG A 109 -14.03 32.62 -5.92
CA ARG A 109 -13.68 31.82 -4.72
C ARG A 109 -12.28 32.08 -4.20
N TYR A 110 -11.37 32.46 -5.08
CA TYR A 110 -9.95 32.55 -4.77
C TYR A 110 -9.42 33.93 -5.11
N THR A 111 -8.36 34.31 -4.42
CA THR A 111 -7.65 35.56 -4.71
C THR A 111 -7.02 35.52 -6.11
N PRO A 112 -6.75 36.68 -6.75
CA PRO A 112 -6.12 36.68 -8.07
C PRO A 112 -4.78 35.93 -8.13
N ILE A 113 -3.97 35.95 -7.05
CA ILE A 113 -2.74 35.14 -6.95
C ILE A 113 -3.06 33.65 -7.02
N GLU A 114 -3.99 33.17 -6.21
CA GLU A 114 -4.43 31.77 -6.22
C GLU A 114 -5.03 31.37 -7.58
N VAL A 115 -5.77 32.26 -8.23
CA VAL A 115 -6.26 32.04 -9.60
C VAL A 115 -5.08 31.83 -10.55
N SER A 116 -4.04 32.65 -10.47
CA SER A 116 -2.82 32.49 -11.28
C SER A 116 -2.15 31.13 -11.02
N GLN A 117 -2.04 30.72 -9.75
CA GLN A 117 -1.46 29.43 -9.36
C GLN A 117 -2.27 28.23 -9.83
N ILE A 118 -3.61 28.27 -9.69
CA ILE A 118 -4.49 27.23 -10.22
C ILE A 118 -4.30 27.10 -11.73
N PHE A 119 -4.26 28.23 -12.45
CA PHE A 119 -4.15 28.23 -13.89
C PHE A 119 -2.78 27.73 -14.36
N ARG A 120 -1.69 28.02 -13.64
CA ARG A 120 -0.35 27.45 -13.92
C ARG A 120 -0.38 25.93 -14.10
N CYS A 121 -1.24 25.23 -13.36
CA CYS A 121 -1.36 23.77 -13.40
C CYS A 121 -2.14 23.22 -14.61
N MET A 122 -2.78 24.09 -15.39
CA MET A 122 -3.73 23.73 -16.43
C MET A 122 -3.10 23.74 -17.82
N ASP A 123 -1.77 23.59 -17.92
CA ASP A 123 -1.02 23.70 -19.18
C ASP A 123 -1.21 22.49 -20.11
N SER A 124 -1.76 21.39 -19.58
CA SER A 124 -2.30 20.24 -20.33
C SER A 124 -3.73 20.51 -20.84
N LEU A 125 -4.49 21.36 -20.14
CA LEU A 125 -5.88 21.67 -20.42
C LEU A 125 -6.03 22.82 -21.41
N ILE A 126 -5.21 23.85 -21.24
CA ILE A 126 -5.29 25.19 -21.87
C ILE A 126 -4.06 25.43 -22.75
N GLN A 127 -4.26 26.05 -23.91
CA GLN A 127 -3.17 26.47 -24.80
C GLN A 127 -2.27 27.51 -24.11
N GLY A 128 -0.95 27.39 -24.32
CA GLY A 128 0.08 28.22 -23.65
C GLY A 128 -0.20 29.72 -23.71
N ASP A 129 -0.52 30.27 -24.89
CA ASP A 129 -0.76 31.71 -25.06
C ASP A 129 -1.98 32.19 -24.26
N LYS A 130 -3.05 31.38 -24.21
CA LYS A 130 -4.25 31.69 -23.44
C LYS A 130 -3.96 31.64 -21.95
N LEU A 131 -3.20 30.65 -21.51
CA LEU A 131 -2.79 30.50 -20.12
C LEU A 131 -1.91 31.67 -19.67
N PHE A 132 -0.89 32.00 -20.47
CA PHE A 132 0.00 33.13 -20.24
C PHE A 132 -0.78 34.44 -20.16
N LYS A 133 -1.73 34.67 -21.09
CA LYS A 133 -2.58 35.87 -21.07
C LYS A 133 -3.38 35.98 -19.78
N VAL A 134 -4.06 34.92 -19.34
CA VAL A 134 -4.87 34.94 -18.11
C VAL A 134 -4.03 35.33 -16.90
N MET A 135 -2.83 34.74 -16.76
CA MET A 135 -1.93 35.03 -15.65
C MET A 135 -1.31 36.42 -15.75
N ARG A 136 -0.95 36.87 -16.96
CA ARG A 136 -0.40 38.21 -17.21
C ARG A 136 -1.42 39.32 -16.96
N ASP A 137 -2.70 39.08 -17.23
CA ASP A 137 -3.75 40.06 -16.92
C ASP A 137 -3.82 40.31 -15.41
N VAL A 138 -3.70 39.26 -14.58
CA VAL A 138 -3.60 39.38 -13.11
C VAL A 138 -2.39 40.19 -12.68
N TYR A 139 -1.23 39.99 -13.33
CA TYR A 139 -0.03 40.78 -13.07
C TYR A 139 -0.29 42.28 -13.30
N TYR A 140 -0.90 42.63 -14.43
CA TYR A 140 -1.19 44.03 -14.75
C TYR A 140 -2.26 44.64 -13.85
N ASP A 141 -3.24 43.86 -13.39
CA ASP A 141 -4.20 44.32 -12.39
C ASP A 141 -3.48 44.76 -11.11
N TYR A 142 -2.58 43.93 -10.56
CA TYR A 142 -1.83 44.29 -9.37
C TYR A 142 -0.84 45.44 -9.60
N ARG A 143 -0.19 45.51 -10.76
CA ARG A 143 0.72 46.61 -11.11
C ARG A 143 -0.02 47.94 -11.17
N ARG A 144 -1.21 47.98 -11.78
CA ARG A 144 -2.05 49.19 -11.86
C ARG A 144 -2.58 49.64 -10.50
N ASP A 145 -2.90 48.69 -9.64
CA ASP A 145 -3.33 48.94 -8.26
C ASP A 145 -2.19 49.39 -7.31
N GLY A 146 -0.94 49.47 -7.79
CA GLY A 146 0.24 49.78 -6.96
C GLY A 146 0.61 48.67 -5.96
N LYS A 147 0.07 47.46 -6.13
CA LYS A 147 0.32 46.29 -5.26
C LYS A 147 1.55 45.53 -5.74
N TRP A 148 2.72 46.18 -5.73
CA TRP A 148 3.97 45.69 -6.31
C TRP A 148 4.39 44.30 -5.82
N GLY A 149 4.30 44.03 -4.51
CA GLY A 149 4.62 42.70 -3.96
C GLY A 149 3.72 41.57 -4.51
N LYS A 150 2.43 41.86 -4.76
CA LYS A 150 1.50 40.89 -5.38
C LYS A 150 1.73 40.74 -6.88
N ALA A 151 2.12 41.82 -7.56
CA ALA A 151 2.55 41.75 -8.96
C ALA A 151 3.81 40.87 -9.10
N TYR A 152 4.79 41.04 -8.20
CA TYR A 152 6.00 40.21 -8.18
C TYR A 152 5.70 38.73 -7.91
N SER A 153 4.80 38.43 -6.97
CA SER A 153 4.28 37.07 -6.73
C SER A 153 3.71 36.39 -7.97
N VAL A 154 2.88 37.11 -8.74
CA VAL A 154 2.34 36.61 -10.01
C VAL A 154 3.46 36.40 -11.03
N LEU A 155 4.48 37.26 -11.05
CA LEU A 155 5.63 37.13 -11.91
C LEU A 155 6.46 35.88 -11.61
N LEU A 156 6.66 35.53 -10.33
CA LEU A 156 7.29 34.27 -9.93
C LEU A 156 6.46 33.05 -10.38
N THR A 157 5.13 33.16 -10.30
CA THR A 157 4.23 32.10 -10.77
C THR A 157 4.30 31.93 -12.30
N LEU A 158 4.38 33.04 -13.03
CA LEU A 158 4.55 33.08 -14.48
C LEU A 158 5.90 32.50 -14.91
N GLU A 159 6.98 32.84 -14.20
CA GLU A 159 8.33 32.34 -14.48
C GLU A 159 8.41 30.82 -14.34
N GLU A 160 7.80 30.26 -13.29
CA GLU A 160 7.72 28.81 -13.10
C GLU A 160 6.96 28.12 -14.24
N ALA A 161 5.90 28.77 -14.76
CA ALA A 161 5.06 28.23 -15.82
C ALA A 161 5.69 28.37 -17.23
N PHE A 162 6.48 29.42 -17.43
CA PHE A 162 7.02 29.82 -18.73
C PHE A 162 8.48 30.31 -18.60
N PRO A 163 9.42 29.43 -18.19
CA PRO A 163 10.78 29.83 -17.82
C PRO A 163 11.57 30.50 -18.96
N GLU A 164 11.26 30.15 -20.21
CA GLU A 164 11.94 30.68 -21.40
C GLU A 164 11.30 31.96 -21.96
N ASN A 165 10.28 32.52 -21.29
CA ASN A 165 9.55 33.67 -21.82
C ASN A 165 10.31 34.99 -21.60
N GLN A 166 10.67 35.64 -22.72
CA GLN A 166 11.46 36.88 -22.71
C GLN A 166 10.80 38.04 -21.94
N TRP A 167 9.46 38.17 -22.00
CA TRP A 167 8.75 39.23 -21.28
C TRP A 167 8.86 39.08 -19.77
N ILE A 168 8.86 37.84 -19.26
CA ILE A 168 9.03 37.56 -17.84
C ILE A 168 10.45 37.94 -17.43
N ALA A 169 11.45 37.46 -18.19
CA ALA A 169 12.86 37.73 -17.93
C ALA A 169 13.14 39.24 -17.87
N SER A 170 12.66 40.03 -18.83
CA SER A 170 12.85 41.49 -18.82
C SER A 170 12.11 42.17 -17.66
N THR A 171 10.90 41.70 -17.34
CA THR A 171 10.05 42.32 -16.30
C THR A 171 10.55 42.04 -14.90
N LYS A 172 11.16 40.88 -14.65
CA LYS A 172 11.66 40.48 -13.32
C LYS A 172 12.89 41.28 -12.89
N HIS A 173 13.71 41.69 -13.85
CA HIS A 173 14.91 42.51 -13.62
C HIS A 173 14.62 44.03 -13.64
N ASP A 174 13.35 44.44 -13.66
CA ASP A 174 12.96 45.83 -13.45
C ASP A 174 13.43 46.28 -12.05
N ALA A 175 14.18 47.38 -11.98
CA ALA A 175 14.78 47.88 -10.75
C ALA A 175 13.75 48.12 -9.63
N SER A 176 12.49 48.36 -9.98
CA SER A 176 11.37 48.50 -9.04
C SER A 176 11.07 47.23 -8.22
N PHE A 177 11.56 46.06 -8.64
CA PHE A 177 11.35 44.79 -7.95
C PHE A 177 12.53 44.33 -7.07
N SER A 178 13.65 45.07 -7.04
CA SER A 178 14.88 44.65 -6.33
C SER A 178 14.64 44.30 -4.86
N SER A 179 13.87 45.12 -4.13
CA SER A 179 13.54 44.86 -2.71
C SER A 179 12.61 43.66 -2.50
N TYR A 180 11.82 43.29 -3.50
CA TYR A 180 10.96 42.11 -3.45
C TYR A 180 11.72 40.84 -3.81
N HIS A 181 12.79 40.93 -4.60
CA HIS A 181 13.65 39.79 -4.87
C HIS A 181 14.22 39.23 -3.57
N GLU A 182 14.91 40.07 -2.80
CA GLU A 182 15.48 39.71 -1.50
C GLU A 182 14.43 39.15 -0.53
N LYS A 183 13.27 39.83 -0.41
CA LYS A 183 12.19 39.39 0.49
C LYS A 183 11.65 38.00 0.16
N TYR A 184 11.53 37.67 -1.13
CA TYR A 184 10.99 36.37 -1.53
C TYR A 184 12.06 35.26 -1.58
N GLU A 185 13.36 35.57 -1.54
CA GLU A 185 14.42 34.55 -1.47
C GLU A 185 14.59 33.95 -0.07
N LEU A 186 14.37 34.74 0.97
CA LEU A 186 14.56 34.32 2.37
C LEU A 186 13.60 33.19 2.81
N ASN A 187 12.45 33.01 2.12
CA ASN A 187 11.43 32.00 2.41
C ASN A 187 11.02 31.91 3.90
N ASP A 188 11.03 33.03 4.60
CA ASP A 188 10.77 33.09 6.04
C ASP A 188 9.27 33.24 6.37
N GLU A 189 8.94 33.13 7.67
CA GLU A 189 7.58 33.28 8.19
C GLU A 189 6.96 34.67 7.90
N SER A 190 7.77 35.69 7.64
CA SER A 190 7.26 37.03 7.30
C SER A 190 6.50 36.99 5.96
N LEU A 191 6.88 36.09 5.04
CA LEU A 191 6.20 35.91 3.77
C LEU A 191 4.79 35.33 3.96
N LEU A 192 4.56 34.53 5.01
CA LEU A 192 3.25 33.93 5.29
C LEU A 192 2.16 34.99 5.48
N GLN A 193 2.50 36.11 6.11
CA GLN A 193 1.57 37.21 6.39
C GLN A 193 1.20 38.02 5.14
N HIS A 194 2.07 38.04 4.13
CA HIS A 194 1.92 38.90 2.95
C HIS A 194 1.54 38.15 1.68
N ASP A 195 2.06 36.93 1.52
CA ASP A 195 1.83 36.06 0.38
C ASP A 195 1.93 34.58 0.75
N ARG A 196 0.90 34.13 1.48
CA ARG A 196 0.69 32.74 1.88
C ARG A 196 0.76 31.78 0.68
N SER A 197 0.17 32.15 -0.44
CA SER A 197 0.09 31.31 -1.64
C SER A 197 1.47 31.06 -2.24
N THR A 198 2.33 32.07 -2.34
CA THR A 198 3.69 31.85 -2.89
C THR A 198 4.57 31.06 -1.94
N LEU A 199 4.49 31.34 -0.65
CA LEU A 199 5.24 30.59 0.35
C LEU A 199 4.89 29.09 0.30
N GLU A 200 3.60 28.76 0.18
CA GLU A 200 3.12 27.37 0.12
C GLU A 200 3.84 26.54 -0.96
N TRP A 201 3.79 26.98 -2.23
CA TRP A 201 4.35 26.18 -3.31
C TRP A 201 5.88 26.18 -3.30
N LYS A 202 6.53 27.24 -2.78
CA LYS A 202 7.99 27.27 -2.60
C LYS A 202 8.45 26.26 -1.55
N LEU A 203 7.76 26.19 -0.42
CA LEU A 203 8.03 25.19 0.61
C LEU A 203 7.76 23.78 0.07
N TRP A 204 6.65 23.58 -0.64
CA TRP A 204 6.31 22.28 -1.25
C TRP A 204 7.36 21.83 -2.28
N LYS A 205 7.84 22.75 -3.12
CA LYS A 205 8.87 22.47 -4.14
C LYS A 205 10.17 21.98 -3.50
N ASN A 206 10.47 22.44 -2.29
CA ASN A 206 11.69 22.08 -1.54
C ASN A 206 11.39 21.20 -0.31
N ARG A 207 10.25 20.47 -0.31
CA ARG A 207 9.76 19.70 0.84
C ARG A 207 10.67 18.55 1.28
N GLU A 208 11.57 18.10 0.42
CA GLU A 208 12.57 17.09 0.77
C GLU A 208 13.50 17.59 1.89
N HIS A 209 13.67 18.91 2.00
CA HIS A 209 14.42 19.53 3.09
C HIS A 209 13.57 19.58 4.38
N PRO A 210 14.02 18.99 5.51
CA PRO A 210 13.22 18.89 6.73
C PRO A 210 12.67 20.22 7.27
N VAL A 211 13.46 21.30 7.17
CA VAL A 211 13.03 22.64 7.58
C VAL A 211 11.83 23.13 6.77
N HIS A 212 11.85 22.98 5.44
CA HIS A 212 10.73 23.43 4.61
C HIS A 212 9.47 22.59 4.83
N ARG A 213 9.62 21.27 5.02
CA ARG A 213 8.51 20.38 5.39
C ARG A 213 7.90 20.79 6.72
N SER A 214 8.72 21.03 7.75
CA SER A 214 8.27 21.44 9.07
C SER A 214 7.51 22.78 9.03
N VAL A 215 8.06 23.80 8.34
CA VAL A 215 7.40 25.10 8.16
C VAL A 215 6.09 24.95 7.37
N TRP A 216 6.06 24.09 6.36
CA TRP A 216 4.82 23.81 5.63
C TRP A 216 3.77 23.18 6.55
N MET A 217 4.15 22.16 7.33
CA MET A 217 3.26 21.46 8.24
C MET A 217 2.71 22.39 9.33
N SER A 218 3.53 23.24 9.93
CA SER A 218 3.08 24.20 10.95
C SER A 218 2.17 25.29 10.37
N SER A 219 2.42 25.74 9.13
CA SER A 219 1.71 26.86 8.49
C SER A 219 0.41 26.46 7.79
N PHE A 220 0.35 25.24 7.24
CA PHE A 220 -0.76 24.76 6.40
C PHE A 220 -1.40 23.47 6.92
N GLY A 221 -0.68 22.68 7.72
CA GLY A 221 -1.08 21.32 8.07
C GLY A 221 -2.41 21.20 8.82
N ASN A 222 -2.74 22.21 9.63
CA ASN A 222 -3.95 22.26 10.46
C ASN A 222 -5.21 22.68 9.69
N ASP A 223 -5.08 23.19 8.47
CA ASP A 223 -6.22 23.61 7.65
C ASP A 223 -6.86 22.36 7.00
N PRO A 224 -8.16 22.08 7.24
CA PRO A 224 -8.83 20.89 6.69
C PRO A 224 -8.77 20.79 5.17
N SER A 225 -8.65 21.91 4.46
CA SER A 225 -8.53 21.94 3.00
C SER A 225 -7.19 21.40 2.49
N TYR A 226 -6.21 21.25 3.38
CA TYR A 226 -4.89 20.66 3.12
C TYR A 226 -4.72 19.24 3.69
N SER A 227 -5.72 18.65 4.34
CA SER A 227 -5.58 17.36 5.03
C SER A 227 -4.94 16.24 4.19
N ILE A 228 -5.30 16.12 2.91
CA ILE A 228 -4.68 15.14 1.99
C ILE A 228 -3.21 15.48 1.74
N ALA A 229 -2.86 16.76 1.55
CA ALA A 229 -1.48 17.19 1.35
C ALA A 229 -0.64 16.99 2.62
N SER A 230 -1.18 17.34 3.80
CA SER A 230 -0.54 17.11 5.10
C SER A 230 -0.27 15.64 5.34
N PHE A 231 -1.27 14.78 5.13
CA PHE A 231 -1.10 13.33 5.25
C PHE A 231 -0.07 12.81 4.25
N SER A 232 -0.09 13.31 3.01
CA SER A 232 0.87 12.88 1.98
C SER A 232 2.31 13.20 2.37
N LEU A 233 2.57 14.36 2.98
CA LEU A 233 3.91 14.71 3.46
C LEU A 233 4.40 13.77 4.56
N LEU A 234 3.53 13.45 5.53
CA LEU A 234 3.85 12.49 6.59
C LEU A 234 4.09 11.09 6.03
N TYR A 235 3.33 10.69 5.00
CA TYR A 235 3.50 9.44 4.28
C TYR A 235 4.85 9.38 3.54
N GLU A 236 5.20 10.43 2.79
CA GLU A 236 6.49 10.54 2.08
C GLU A 236 7.68 10.53 3.04
N GLU A 237 7.55 11.19 4.21
CA GLU A 237 8.58 11.23 5.24
C GLU A 237 9.00 9.83 5.72
N GLN A 238 8.06 8.86 5.77
CA GLN A 238 8.36 7.49 6.17
C GLN A 238 9.23 6.71 5.15
N TYR A 239 9.39 7.22 3.93
CA TYR A 239 10.31 6.63 2.95
C TYR A 239 11.65 7.36 2.87
N LEU A 240 11.74 8.56 3.45
CA LEU A 240 12.94 9.39 3.39
C LEU A 240 13.76 9.30 4.69
N ASN A 241 13.09 9.39 5.85
CA ASN A 241 13.76 9.43 7.15
C ASN A 241 12.81 9.02 8.28
N THR A 242 12.42 7.75 8.34
CA THR A 242 11.57 7.24 9.42
C THR A 242 12.26 7.33 10.77
N THR A 243 11.66 8.08 11.69
CA THR A 243 12.00 8.10 13.12
C THR A 243 10.78 7.68 13.95
N GLU A 244 10.99 7.23 15.19
CA GLU A 244 9.88 6.84 16.08
C GLU A 244 8.86 7.98 16.27
N ASP A 245 9.33 9.22 16.48
CA ASP A 245 8.47 10.39 16.64
C ASP A 245 7.68 10.71 15.37
N SER A 246 8.34 10.72 14.21
CA SER A 246 7.69 11.00 12.92
C SER A 246 6.65 9.92 12.57
N PHE A 247 6.96 8.66 12.86
CA PHE A 247 6.05 7.55 12.61
C PHE A 247 4.85 7.55 13.56
N SER A 248 5.06 7.92 14.82
CA SER A 248 3.98 8.12 15.79
C SER A 248 3.01 9.22 15.32
N LEU A 249 3.55 10.37 14.88
CA LEU A 249 2.75 11.46 14.31
C LEU A 249 1.98 11.04 13.05
N PHE A 250 2.63 10.27 12.17
CA PHE A 250 1.99 9.68 11.00
C PHE A 250 0.81 8.78 11.40
N LEU A 251 1.03 7.84 12.34
CA LEU A 251 0.00 6.90 12.80
C LEU A 251 -1.18 7.61 13.45
N ASP A 252 -0.93 8.61 14.29
CA ASP A 252 -1.97 9.38 14.93
C ASP A 252 -2.78 10.16 13.88
N THR A 253 -2.11 10.83 12.95
CA THR A 253 -2.80 11.52 11.84
C THR A 253 -3.63 10.55 10.99
N ALA A 254 -3.09 9.37 10.67
CA ALA A 254 -3.78 8.35 9.91
C ALA A 254 -5.06 7.87 10.62
N ARG A 255 -4.99 7.60 11.93
CA ARG A 255 -6.14 7.18 12.75
C ARG A 255 -7.26 8.20 12.81
N HIS A 256 -6.95 9.49 12.72
CA HIS A 256 -7.96 10.54 12.69
C HIS A 256 -8.68 10.64 11.34
N HIS A 257 -8.01 10.24 10.25
CA HIS A 257 -8.54 10.42 8.90
C HIS A 257 -9.18 9.17 8.28
N PHE A 258 -8.73 7.99 8.71
CA PHE A 258 -9.04 6.69 8.11
C PHE A 258 -9.62 5.72 9.13
N THR A 259 -10.53 4.86 8.65
CA THR A 259 -11.05 3.72 9.40
C THR A 259 -9.95 2.69 9.69
N GLN A 260 -10.22 1.75 10.60
CA GLN A 260 -9.26 0.70 10.93
C GLN A 260 -8.93 -0.21 9.72
N HIS A 261 -9.87 -0.41 8.80
CA HIS A 261 -9.66 -1.19 7.58
C HIS A 261 -8.80 -0.41 6.56
N GLU A 262 -9.09 0.87 6.36
CA GLU A 262 -8.28 1.73 5.49
C GLU A 262 -6.86 1.92 6.03
N LEU A 263 -6.69 2.04 7.34
CA LEU A 263 -5.37 2.10 7.98
C LEU A 263 -4.58 0.81 7.76
N LYS A 264 -5.25 -0.37 7.80
CA LYS A 264 -4.62 -1.66 7.44
C LYS A 264 -4.08 -1.59 6.01
N ASP A 265 -4.92 -1.17 5.05
CA ASP A 265 -4.54 -1.12 3.64
C ASP A 265 -3.38 -0.15 3.37
N ILE A 266 -3.33 0.99 4.08
CA ILE A 266 -2.21 1.92 4.03
C ILE A 266 -0.92 1.27 4.56
N LEU A 267 -0.97 0.67 5.76
CA LEU A 267 0.20 0.09 6.41
C LEU A 267 0.76 -1.13 5.67
N ILE A 268 -0.10 -2.01 5.15
CA ILE A 268 0.33 -3.16 4.33
C ILE A 268 1.10 -2.68 3.11
N ARG A 269 0.64 -1.63 2.44
CA ARG A 269 1.37 -1.06 1.28
C ARG A 269 2.71 -0.45 1.64
N MET A 270 2.81 0.10 2.85
CA MET A 270 4.06 0.64 3.36
C MET A 270 5.01 -0.45 3.87
N ALA A 271 4.54 -1.70 4.01
CA ALA A 271 5.36 -2.80 4.50
C ALA A 271 6.53 -3.15 3.56
N ASP A 272 6.47 -2.74 2.29
CA ASP A 272 7.60 -2.85 1.35
C ASP A 272 8.81 -1.97 1.75
N SER A 273 8.66 -1.06 2.72
CA SER A 273 9.77 -0.28 3.28
C SER A 273 10.73 -1.15 4.10
N GLU A 274 11.96 -0.65 4.32
CA GLU A 274 12.98 -1.35 5.13
C GLU A 274 12.79 -1.15 6.65
N HIS A 275 11.75 -0.43 7.08
CA HIS A 275 11.60 -0.01 8.47
C HIS A 275 10.71 -0.96 9.29
N SER A 276 11.31 -1.66 10.24
CA SER A 276 10.63 -2.63 11.11
C SER A 276 9.44 -2.07 11.91
N VAL A 277 9.47 -0.78 12.26
CA VAL A 277 8.36 -0.11 12.95
C VAL A 277 7.07 -0.10 12.11
N ILE A 278 7.20 -0.03 10.78
CA ILE A 278 6.07 -0.08 9.85
C ILE A 278 5.53 -1.51 9.76
N HIS A 279 6.41 -2.51 9.65
CA HIS A 279 6.02 -3.93 9.64
C HIS A 279 5.27 -4.31 10.91
N GLN A 280 5.80 -3.91 12.07
CA GLN A 280 5.17 -4.15 13.37
C GLN A 280 3.80 -3.46 13.47
N ALA A 281 3.67 -2.22 12.98
CA ALA A 281 2.40 -1.52 12.96
C ALA A 281 1.38 -2.17 12.02
N ALA A 282 1.80 -2.59 10.82
CA ALA A 282 0.97 -3.31 9.86
C ALA A 282 0.44 -4.63 10.45
N PHE A 283 1.34 -5.43 11.03
CA PHE A 283 0.99 -6.66 11.74
C PHE A 283 -0.04 -6.41 12.84
N ARG A 284 0.24 -5.48 13.75
CA ARG A 284 -0.65 -5.15 14.88
C ARG A 284 -2.00 -4.62 14.41
N GLN A 285 -2.03 -3.86 13.31
CA GLN A 285 -3.27 -3.36 12.73
C GLN A 285 -4.12 -4.51 12.19
N CYS A 286 -3.50 -5.47 11.47
CA CYS A 286 -4.18 -6.66 10.97
C CYS A 286 -4.78 -7.50 12.11
N ILE A 287 -4.00 -7.76 13.16
CA ILE A 287 -4.46 -8.45 14.38
C ILE A 287 -5.69 -7.74 14.99
N ARG A 288 -5.63 -6.40 15.13
CA ARG A 288 -6.72 -5.61 15.75
C ARG A 288 -8.05 -5.79 15.03
N ILE A 289 -8.04 -5.92 13.70
CA ILE A 289 -9.25 -6.09 12.89
C ILE A 289 -9.52 -7.55 12.52
N SER A 290 -8.83 -8.49 13.15
CA SER A 290 -8.98 -9.93 12.89
C SER A 290 -8.68 -10.34 11.43
N ALA A 291 -7.79 -9.62 10.75
CA ALA A 291 -7.26 -9.98 9.43
C ALA A 291 -6.02 -10.88 9.62
N TRP A 292 -6.26 -12.13 10.00
CA TRP A 292 -5.21 -13.04 10.50
C TRP A 292 -4.23 -13.44 9.40
N GLU A 293 -4.73 -13.71 8.19
CA GLU A 293 -3.95 -14.11 7.03
C GLU A 293 -3.02 -12.99 6.58
N GLU A 294 -3.49 -11.75 6.48
CA GLU A 294 -2.63 -10.61 6.17
C GLU A 294 -1.62 -10.31 7.29
N ALA A 295 -1.99 -10.54 8.56
CA ALA A 295 -1.06 -10.41 9.68
C ALA A 295 0.12 -11.41 9.52
N MET A 296 -0.19 -12.68 9.27
CA MET A 296 0.84 -13.71 9.07
C MET A 296 1.66 -13.45 7.81
N THR A 297 1.01 -13.08 6.70
CA THR A 297 1.69 -12.72 5.44
C THR A 297 2.68 -11.58 5.65
N THR A 298 2.28 -10.54 6.40
CA THR A 298 3.15 -9.41 6.74
C THR A 298 4.36 -9.87 7.55
N LEU A 299 4.14 -10.71 8.58
CA LEU A 299 5.22 -11.22 9.43
C LEU A 299 6.18 -12.15 8.69
N ILE A 300 5.69 -12.95 7.74
CA ILE A 300 6.53 -13.87 6.95
C ILE A 300 7.40 -13.10 5.95
N HIS A 301 6.82 -12.15 5.21
CA HIS A 301 7.59 -11.34 4.25
C HIS A 301 8.54 -10.35 4.93
N HIS A 302 8.12 -9.79 6.06
CA HIS A 302 8.85 -8.75 6.77
C HIS A 302 9.03 -9.10 8.25
N PRO A 303 9.94 -10.03 8.57
CA PRO A 303 10.21 -10.43 9.94
C PRO A 303 10.76 -9.27 10.78
N PHE A 304 10.27 -9.13 12.03
CA PHE A 304 10.72 -8.12 12.98
C PHE A 304 10.81 -8.70 14.40
N ASP A 305 11.52 -8.00 15.29
CA ASP A 305 11.67 -8.40 16.69
C ASP A 305 10.34 -8.29 17.44
N LEU A 306 9.90 -9.40 18.04
CA LEU A 306 8.62 -9.46 18.73
C LEU A 306 8.72 -8.90 20.14
N SER A 307 7.82 -7.98 20.47
CA SER A 307 7.56 -7.65 21.87
C SER A 307 6.78 -8.77 22.57
N ALA A 308 6.67 -8.68 23.90
CA ALA A 308 5.81 -9.58 24.67
C ALA A 308 4.33 -9.52 24.24
N GLN A 309 3.86 -8.36 23.78
CA GLN A 309 2.49 -8.23 23.26
C GLN A 309 2.36 -8.91 21.88
N ASP A 310 3.36 -8.80 21.02
CA ASP A 310 3.31 -9.42 19.70
C ASP A 310 3.33 -10.95 19.81
N SER A 311 4.12 -11.48 20.73
CA SER A 311 4.11 -12.92 21.06
C SER A 311 2.73 -13.40 21.50
N ARG A 312 2.00 -12.61 22.30
CA ARG A 312 0.62 -12.92 22.69
C ARG A 312 -0.33 -12.87 21.49
N ASN A 313 -0.20 -11.85 20.65
CA ASN A 313 -1.02 -11.69 19.45
C ASN A 313 -0.85 -12.88 18.48
N ILE A 314 0.39 -13.38 18.30
CA ILE A 314 0.66 -14.55 17.48
C ILE A 314 -0.02 -15.80 18.04
N LYS A 315 0.10 -16.04 19.35
CA LYS A 315 -0.58 -17.17 20.03
C LYS A 315 -2.09 -17.15 19.80
N GLU A 316 -2.69 -15.97 19.82
CA GLU A 316 -4.12 -15.81 19.54
C GLU A 316 -4.48 -16.03 18.06
N ALA A 317 -3.60 -15.60 17.14
CA ALA A 317 -3.83 -15.68 15.71
C ALA A 317 -3.71 -17.10 15.16
N ILE A 318 -2.72 -17.89 15.60
CA ILE A 318 -2.42 -19.25 15.09
C ILE A 318 -3.67 -20.12 14.87
N PRO A 319 -4.56 -20.31 15.86
CA PRO A 319 -5.73 -21.18 15.68
C PRO A 319 -6.81 -20.61 14.75
N LYS A 320 -6.72 -19.32 14.40
CA LYS A 320 -7.70 -18.61 13.55
C LYS A 320 -7.23 -18.46 12.10
N VAL A 321 -5.94 -18.62 11.85
CA VAL A 321 -5.35 -18.53 10.51
C VAL A 321 -5.69 -19.78 9.72
N ASN A 322 -6.21 -19.60 8.51
CA ASN A 322 -6.25 -20.69 7.55
C ASN A 322 -4.86 -20.87 6.92
N TRP A 323 -4.12 -21.86 7.42
CA TRP A 323 -2.84 -22.25 6.83
C TRP A 323 -3.14 -22.97 5.51
N ASP A 324 -3.11 -22.24 4.40
CA ASP A 324 -3.27 -22.78 3.05
C ASP A 324 -2.34 -22.09 2.05
N ASN A 325 -2.43 -22.45 0.77
CA ASN A 325 -1.57 -21.95 -0.30
C ASN A 325 -1.71 -20.43 -0.57
N GLN A 326 -2.62 -19.72 0.08
CA GLN A 326 -2.71 -18.25 -0.02
C GLN A 326 -1.63 -17.56 0.80
N LEU A 327 -1.08 -18.25 1.82
CA LEU A 327 0.06 -17.77 2.60
C LEU A 327 1.38 -18.15 1.91
N PRO A 328 2.45 -17.35 2.09
CA PRO A 328 3.79 -17.65 1.60
C PRO A 328 4.48 -18.74 2.45
N ILE A 329 3.89 -19.94 2.50
CA ILE A 329 4.30 -21.04 3.39
C ILE A 329 5.74 -21.50 3.11
N GLU A 330 6.19 -21.44 1.86
CA GLU A 330 7.56 -21.79 1.45
C GLU A 330 8.61 -20.91 2.15
N GLN A 331 8.28 -19.64 2.45
CA GLN A 331 9.18 -18.70 3.11
C GLN A 331 9.05 -18.72 4.64
N LEU A 332 7.98 -19.34 5.15
CA LEU A 332 7.59 -19.29 6.56
C LEU A 332 8.67 -19.79 7.49
N SER A 333 9.31 -20.93 7.20
CA SER A 333 10.32 -21.50 8.09
C SER A 333 11.53 -20.57 8.27
N MET A 334 12.00 -19.97 7.17
CA MET A 334 13.10 -19.01 7.19
C MET A 334 12.76 -17.76 8.00
N ALA A 335 11.53 -17.27 7.91
CA ALA A 335 11.09 -16.07 8.60
C ALA A 335 10.77 -16.32 10.09
N LEU A 336 9.96 -17.34 10.40
CA LEU A 336 9.39 -17.52 11.73
C LEU A 336 10.29 -18.28 12.70
N ILE A 337 11.15 -19.21 12.24
CA ILE A 337 12.00 -19.99 13.15
C ILE A 337 12.93 -19.10 13.98
N PRO A 338 13.68 -18.14 13.40
CA PRO A 338 14.56 -17.28 14.18
C PRO A 338 13.82 -16.47 15.25
N ILE A 339 12.60 -16.03 14.92
CA ILE A 339 11.78 -15.15 15.75
C ILE A 339 11.07 -15.94 16.87
N LEU A 340 10.55 -17.12 16.56
CA LEU A 340 9.72 -17.92 17.46
C LEU A 340 10.47 -19.06 18.14
N LYS A 341 11.80 -19.15 18.04
CA LYS A 341 12.61 -20.22 18.67
C LYS A 341 12.36 -20.39 20.18
N GLU A 342 12.00 -19.32 20.88
CA GLU A 342 11.67 -19.35 22.31
C GLU A 342 10.21 -19.82 22.57
N ASN A 343 9.34 -19.71 21.56
CA ASN A 343 7.93 -20.15 21.59
C ASN A 343 7.78 -21.51 20.89
N LYS A 344 8.48 -22.54 21.41
CA LYS A 344 8.62 -23.84 20.75
C LYS A 344 7.31 -24.56 20.45
N HIS A 345 6.34 -24.49 21.36
CA HIS A 345 5.05 -25.17 21.17
C HIS A 345 4.27 -24.59 19.99
N GLU A 346 4.17 -23.26 19.94
CA GLU A 346 3.53 -22.56 18.83
C GLU A 346 4.26 -22.78 17.51
N LEU A 347 5.59 -22.70 17.53
CA LEU A 347 6.41 -22.92 16.34
C LEU A 347 6.24 -24.35 15.81
N ASP A 348 6.27 -25.38 16.67
CA ASP A 348 6.03 -26.77 16.27
C ASP A 348 4.64 -26.97 15.66
N SER A 349 3.62 -26.36 16.27
CA SER A 349 2.24 -26.42 15.78
C SER A 349 2.08 -25.78 14.40
N ILE A 350 2.67 -24.60 14.17
CA ILE A 350 2.62 -23.93 12.85
C ILE A 350 3.32 -24.77 11.80
N LEU A 351 4.56 -25.20 12.08
CA LEU A 351 5.36 -25.96 11.12
C LEU A 351 4.69 -27.29 10.77
N THR A 352 4.08 -27.96 11.76
CA THR A 352 3.33 -29.21 11.54
C THR A 352 2.12 -28.99 10.63
N ALA A 353 1.35 -27.92 10.85
CA ALA A 353 0.19 -27.59 10.01
C ALA A 353 0.58 -27.30 8.55
N CYS A 354 1.82 -26.86 8.30
CA CYS A 354 2.32 -26.57 6.97
C CYS A 354 2.72 -27.81 6.15
N ILE A 355 3.03 -28.94 6.81
CA ILE A 355 3.54 -30.15 6.13
C ILE A 355 2.55 -30.72 5.11
N PRO A 356 1.26 -30.95 5.43
CA PRO A 356 0.28 -31.46 4.45
C PRO A 356 0.11 -30.54 3.24
N ILE A 357 0.34 -29.23 3.42
CA ILE A 357 0.14 -28.22 2.39
C ILE A 357 1.31 -28.25 1.41
N LEU A 358 2.53 -28.17 1.94
CA LEU A 358 3.75 -28.23 1.14
C LEU A 358 3.87 -29.56 0.38
N SER A 359 3.44 -30.66 0.98
CA SER A 359 3.53 -32.00 0.38
C SER A 359 2.65 -32.18 -0.87
N LYS A 360 1.67 -31.29 -1.11
CA LYS A 360 0.86 -31.32 -2.34
C LYS A 360 1.67 -30.93 -3.58
N THR A 361 2.73 -30.15 -3.41
CA THR A 361 3.53 -29.58 -4.51
C THR A 361 5.02 -29.93 -4.40
N HIS A 362 5.47 -30.42 -3.26
CA HIS A 362 6.87 -30.71 -2.96
C HIS A 362 7.04 -32.11 -2.37
N ASN A 363 8.25 -32.66 -2.51
CA ASN A 363 8.60 -33.98 -1.99
C ASN A 363 9.22 -33.93 -0.58
N LEU A 364 9.49 -35.10 -0.01
CA LEU A 364 10.09 -35.22 1.34
C LEU A 364 11.44 -34.51 1.47
N ALA A 365 12.28 -34.55 0.44
CA ALA A 365 13.58 -33.88 0.44
C ALA A 365 13.43 -32.36 0.60
N TYR A 366 12.44 -31.77 -0.07
CA TYR A 366 12.12 -30.36 0.11
C TYR A 366 11.65 -30.03 1.54
N LEU A 367 10.82 -30.87 2.16
CA LEU A 367 10.36 -30.64 3.54
C LEU A 367 11.52 -30.64 4.55
N VAL A 368 12.49 -31.54 4.33
CA VAL A 368 13.74 -31.58 5.12
C VAL A 368 14.52 -30.28 4.94
N ASP A 369 14.68 -29.83 3.69
CA ASP A 369 15.36 -28.58 3.37
C ASP A 369 14.65 -27.36 3.96
N TRP A 370 13.33 -27.33 3.91
CA TRP A 370 12.50 -26.28 4.47
C TRP A 370 12.64 -26.18 5.99
N LEU A 371 12.87 -27.30 6.69
CA LEU A 371 13.08 -27.31 8.15
C LEU A 371 14.56 -27.11 8.59
N LYS A 372 15.52 -27.04 7.66
CA LYS A 372 16.95 -26.78 7.97
C LYS A 372 17.22 -25.59 8.88
N PRO A 373 16.45 -24.48 8.86
CA PRO A 373 16.71 -23.36 9.78
C PRO A 373 16.65 -23.76 11.26
N LEU A 374 15.92 -24.81 11.63
CA LEU A 374 15.88 -25.34 13.00
C LEU A 374 17.24 -25.83 13.48
N GLU A 375 18.03 -26.47 12.61
CA GLU A 375 19.40 -26.90 12.91
C GLU A 375 20.29 -25.71 13.19
N LYS A 376 20.21 -24.66 12.35
CA LYS A 376 21.02 -23.45 12.45
C LYS A 376 20.81 -22.72 13.77
N VAL A 377 19.57 -22.65 14.25
CA VAL A 377 19.24 -22.01 15.52
C VAL A 377 19.27 -22.98 16.72
N GLN A 378 19.67 -24.24 16.51
CA GLN A 378 19.71 -25.30 17.52
C GLN A 378 18.36 -25.49 18.25
N CYS A 379 17.25 -25.30 17.52
CA CYS A 379 15.90 -25.44 18.04
C CYS A 379 15.37 -26.86 17.80
N ASN A 380 15.40 -27.69 18.84
CA ASN A 380 14.88 -29.04 18.78
C ASN A 380 13.35 -29.04 18.90
N LEU A 381 12.66 -29.35 17.79
CA LEU A 381 11.21 -29.47 17.74
C LEU A 381 10.78 -30.90 17.32
N PRO A 382 9.65 -31.41 17.86
CA PRO A 382 9.08 -32.69 17.44
C PRO A 382 8.89 -32.84 15.93
N ILE A 383 8.42 -31.81 15.23
CA ILE A 383 8.19 -31.85 13.77
C ILE A 383 9.45 -32.20 12.99
N TYR A 384 10.58 -31.59 13.35
CA TYR A 384 11.87 -31.87 12.71
C TYR A 384 12.32 -33.31 12.95
N GLN A 385 12.15 -33.82 14.17
CA GLN A 385 12.49 -35.21 14.48
C GLN A 385 11.61 -36.20 13.69
N ARG A 386 10.32 -35.91 13.52
CA ARG A 386 9.40 -36.75 12.73
C ARG A 386 9.81 -36.78 11.27
N VAL A 387 10.05 -35.63 10.66
CA VAL A 387 10.47 -35.54 9.24
C VAL A 387 11.83 -36.22 9.01
N GLN A 388 12.78 -36.06 9.92
CA GLN A 388 14.08 -36.75 9.84
C GLN A 388 13.98 -38.26 10.00
N LYS A 389 13.10 -38.75 10.89
CA LYS A 389 12.82 -40.20 11.00
C LYS A 389 12.14 -40.72 9.73
N LEU A 390 11.19 -39.97 9.20
CA LEU A 390 10.49 -40.34 7.98
C LEU A 390 11.46 -40.48 6.80
N LEU A 391 12.41 -39.54 6.65
CA LEU A 391 13.46 -39.63 5.64
C LEU A 391 14.26 -40.94 5.71
N LYS A 392 14.46 -41.51 6.91
CA LYS A 392 15.19 -42.77 7.09
C LYS A 392 14.37 -44.01 6.72
N TYR A 393 13.05 -43.95 6.93
CA TYR A 393 12.17 -45.12 6.79
C TYR A 393 11.41 -45.16 5.46
N ALA A 394 11.19 -44.01 4.81
CA ALA A 394 10.35 -43.89 3.63
C ALA A 394 10.77 -44.85 2.49
N GLU A 395 12.07 -45.09 2.34
CA GLU A 395 12.62 -45.98 1.29
C GLU A 395 13.00 -47.39 1.78
N ASP A 396 12.84 -47.71 3.07
CA ASP A 396 13.12 -49.06 3.59
C ASP A 396 11.82 -49.91 3.56
N PRO A 397 11.76 -50.98 2.73
CA PRO A 397 10.58 -51.84 2.66
C PRO A 397 10.21 -52.49 3.99
N ASN A 398 11.17 -52.71 4.89
CA ASN A 398 10.92 -53.37 6.18
C ASN A 398 10.46 -52.40 7.28
N GLN A 399 10.40 -51.10 6.97
CA GLN A 399 10.01 -50.05 7.91
C GLN A 399 8.74 -49.32 7.46
N GLN A 400 7.97 -49.91 6.53
CA GLN A 400 6.79 -49.27 5.96
C GLN A 400 5.68 -49.05 6.99
N ALA A 401 5.51 -49.96 7.96
CA ALA A 401 4.66 -49.70 9.13
C ALA A 401 5.04 -48.40 9.87
N LEU A 402 6.33 -48.19 10.17
CA LEU A 402 6.81 -46.99 10.87
C LEU A 402 6.70 -45.73 9.99
N ALA A 403 6.96 -45.85 8.68
CA ALA A 403 6.77 -44.76 7.73
C ALA A 403 5.28 -44.36 7.67
N GLY A 404 4.37 -45.32 7.61
CA GLY A 404 2.92 -45.09 7.60
C GLY A 404 2.43 -44.36 8.85
N GLU A 405 2.91 -44.75 10.03
CA GLU A 405 2.60 -44.03 11.29
C GLU A 405 3.11 -42.59 11.27
N LEU A 406 4.31 -42.35 10.75
CA LEU A 406 4.87 -41.00 10.64
C LEU A 406 4.13 -40.15 9.60
N TYR A 407 3.79 -40.71 8.45
CA TYR A 407 2.97 -40.05 7.44
C TYR A 407 1.62 -39.63 8.04
N TYR A 408 0.96 -40.52 8.78
CA TYR A 408 -0.29 -40.21 9.48
C TYR A 408 -0.12 -39.08 10.51
N GLN A 409 0.92 -39.13 11.35
CA GLN A 409 1.22 -38.07 12.32
C GLN A 409 1.50 -36.70 11.68
N LEU A 410 1.99 -36.68 10.43
CA LEU A 410 2.24 -35.47 9.65
C LEU A 410 1.02 -35.02 8.84
N GLY A 411 -0.11 -35.73 8.92
CA GLY A 411 -1.33 -35.45 8.15
C GLY A 411 -1.25 -35.85 6.67
N LEU A 412 -0.28 -36.68 6.30
CA LEU A 412 -0.03 -37.19 4.95
C LEU A 412 -0.79 -38.50 4.74
N ASN A 413 -2.12 -38.41 4.76
CA ASN A 413 -2.99 -39.59 4.84
C ASN A 413 -2.88 -40.52 3.62
N ARG A 414 -2.60 -39.97 2.43
CA ARG A 414 -2.47 -40.79 1.21
C ARG A 414 -1.21 -41.65 1.27
N GLU A 415 -0.09 -41.03 1.61
CA GLU A 415 1.20 -41.69 1.77
C GLU A 415 1.14 -42.71 2.93
N ALA A 416 0.41 -42.40 4.00
CA ALA A 416 0.15 -43.34 5.08
C ALA A 416 -0.62 -44.58 4.60
N ILE A 417 -1.68 -44.38 3.81
CA ILE A 417 -2.45 -45.48 3.19
C ILE A 417 -1.52 -46.34 2.32
N ASP A 418 -0.73 -45.72 1.45
CA ASP A 418 0.18 -46.45 0.55
C ASP A 418 1.19 -47.31 1.34
N SER A 419 1.79 -46.76 2.40
CA SER A 419 2.71 -47.50 3.28
C SER A 419 2.03 -48.66 4.01
N PHE A 420 0.83 -48.47 4.57
CA PHE A 420 0.13 -49.55 5.26
C PHE A 420 -0.42 -50.62 4.30
N SER A 421 -0.80 -50.24 3.07
CA SER A 421 -1.16 -51.19 2.03
C SER A 421 0.03 -52.07 1.66
N TYR A 422 1.21 -51.48 1.49
CA TYR A 422 2.43 -52.23 1.22
C TYR A 422 2.83 -53.16 2.39
N GLU A 423 2.71 -52.69 3.64
CA GLU A 423 2.97 -53.52 4.82
C GLU A 423 2.01 -54.71 4.92
N MET A 424 0.72 -54.52 4.62
CA MET A 424 -0.27 -55.59 4.55
C MET A 424 0.09 -56.64 3.49
N GLU A 425 0.63 -56.22 2.34
CA GLU A 425 1.08 -57.13 1.28
C GLU A 425 2.32 -57.93 1.71
N LEU A 426 3.26 -57.29 2.42
CA LEU A 426 4.46 -57.96 2.92
C LEU A 426 4.17 -58.93 4.07
N ASN A 427 3.24 -58.57 4.97
CA ASN A 427 2.90 -59.33 6.16
C ASN A 427 1.38 -59.60 6.23
N PRO A 428 0.83 -60.50 5.38
CA PRO A 428 -0.61 -60.73 5.28
C PRO A 428 -1.29 -61.26 6.55
N GLU A 429 -0.53 -61.80 7.49
CA GLU A 429 -1.04 -62.33 8.76
C GLU A 429 -1.03 -61.29 9.89
N ASP A 430 -0.40 -60.11 9.69
CA ASP A 430 -0.43 -59.04 10.68
C ASP A 430 -1.73 -58.21 10.53
N PRO A 431 -2.60 -58.18 11.55
CA PRO A 431 -3.82 -57.36 11.49
C PRO A 431 -3.56 -55.86 11.66
N SER A 432 -2.35 -55.45 12.06
CA SER A 432 -2.04 -54.05 12.40
C SER A 432 -2.19 -53.07 11.22
N PRO A 433 -1.67 -53.35 10.01
CA PRO A 433 -1.84 -52.48 8.84
C PRO A 433 -3.31 -52.38 8.41
N VAL A 434 -4.07 -53.48 8.50
CA VAL A 434 -5.51 -53.52 8.17
C VAL A 434 -6.32 -52.61 9.10
N LYS A 435 -5.96 -52.57 10.39
CA LYS A 435 -6.58 -51.66 11.36
C LYS A 435 -6.28 -50.18 11.04
N TRP A 436 -5.06 -49.88 10.63
CA TRP A 436 -4.67 -48.53 10.21
C TRP A 436 -5.42 -48.09 8.95
N LEU A 437 -5.45 -48.93 7.91
CA LEU A 437 -6.17 -48.66 6.66
C LEU A 437 -7.66 -48.39 6.93
N SER A 438 -8.34 -49.23 7.70
CA SER A 438 -9.74 -49.00 8.08
C SER A 438 -9.96 -47.65 8.76
N THR A 439 -9.03 -47.22 9.61
CA THR A 439 -9.11 -45.93 10.32
C THR A 439 -8.90 -44.76 9.37
N LEU A 440 -7.86 -44.82 8.52
CA LEU A 440 -7.51 -43.79 7.55
C LEU A 440 -8.60 -43.58 6.49
N TYR A 441 -9.14 -44.68 5.93
CA TYR A 441 -10.24 -44.60 4.96
C TYR A 441 -11.49 -43.98 5.59
N ARG A 442 -11.80 -44.33 6.85
CA ARG A 442 -12.93 -43.72 7.57
C ARG A 442 -12.72 -42.21 7.79
N GLU A 443 -11.53 -41.81 8.22
CA GLU A 443 -11.20 -40.40 8.50
C GLU A 443 -11.11 -39.54 7.23
N THR A 444 -10.74 -40.14 6.10
CA THR A 444 -10.71 -39.48 4.79
C THR A 444 -12.06 -39.53 4.05
N GLY A 445 -13.12 -40.05 4.67
CA GLY A 445 -14.49 -40.07 4.14
C GLY A 445 -14.80 -41.19 3.15
N GLN A 446 -13.92 -42.18 3.04
CA GLN A 446 -14.02 -43.34 2.15
C GLN A 446 -14.64 -44.52 2.90
N ALA A 447 -15.96 -44.44 3.09
CA ALA A 447 -16.71 -45.34 3.98
C ALA A 447 -16.77 -46.78 3.48
N ASP A 448 -16.83 -46.99 2.17
CA ASP A 448 -16.94 -48.31 1.55
C ASP A 448 -15.62 -49.08 1.72
N GLU A 449 -14.49 -48.44 1.42
CA GLU A 449 -13.15 -48.97 1.65
C GLU A 449 -12.93 -49.26 3.15
N ALA A 450 -13.30 -48.33 4.02
CA ALA A 450 -13.20 -48.52 5.47
C ALA A 450 -13.97 -49.76 5.95
N ALA A 451 -15.18 -49.99 5.42
CA ALA A 451 -16.00 -51.16 5.74
C ALA A 451 -15.39 -52.46 5.21
N ALA A 452 -14.82 -52.45 4.00
CA ALA A 452 -14.13 -53.60 3.43
C ALA A 452 -12.93 -54.02 4.30
N TYR A 453 -12.10 -53.07 4.73
CA TYR A 453 -10.98 -53.36 5.64
C TYR A 453 -11.45 -53.81 7.04
N GLN A 454 -12.60 -53.36 7.53
CA GLN A 454 -13.17 -53.89 8.80
C GLN A 454 -13.60 -55.35 8.67
N GLN A 455 -14.23 -55.71 7.55
CA GLN A 455 -14.60 -57.11 7.30
C GLN A 455 -13.35 -58.00 7.19
N LEU A 456 -12.32 -57.53 6.48
CA LEU A 456 -11.04 -58.22 6.40
C LEU A 456 -10.44 -58.42 7.80
N LEU A 457 -10.39 -57.38 8.63
CA LEU A 457 -9.88 -57.45 10.00
C LEU A 457 -10.65 -58.45 10.88
N GLN A 458 -11.95 -58.62 10.67
CA GLN A 458 -12.76 -59.62 11.38
C GLN A 458 -12.44 -61.05 10.94
N SER A 459 -12.05 -61.24 9.68
CA SER A 459 -11.69 -62.56 9.13
C SER A 459 -10.28 -63.02 9.52
N MET A 460 -9.42 -62.11 9.97
CA MET A 460 -8.04 -62.38 10.43
C MET A 460 -7.94 -62.74 11.93
N ARG A 461 -9.07 -62.79 12.65
CA ARG A 461 -9.11 -63.06 14.10
C ARG A 461 -9.08 -64.53 14.47
#